data_AF-A0A9J6ZKW0-F1
#
_entry.id   AF-A0A9J6ZKW0-F1
#
_cell.length_a   1.000
_cell.length_b   1.000
_cell.length_c   1.000
_cell.angle_alpha   90.00
_cell.angle_beta   90.00
_cell.angle_gamma   90.00
#
_symmetry.space_group_name_H-M   'P 1'
#
loop_
_entity.id
_entity.type
_entity.pdbx_description
1 polymer ?
#
loop_
_entity_poly.entity_id
_entity_poly.type
_entity_poly.pdbx_seq_one_letter_code
_entity_poly.pdbx_strand_id
1 'polypeptide(L)'
;MSEQKQQLSSEQIESIVQVVQAGDKEQYRLLVIHFQRQIHIYCYHMLGDETDAEDAVQEIFINAYRGLENYRPTISFSSWLYKIAHHQCINIIKQRQRKQGLVAFLKQESKHANLDYSSKLVEEVLAPLSIPDRQLLILKTVEERSFADISEIMNISQQNLRKKFERLKKKIQARSKRKGLSYEKQNVLLIDKNVESI
;
A
#
# COMPACT_ATOMS: atom_id res chain seq x y z
N MET A 1 -27.33 0.38 11.83
CA MET A 1 -27.69 0.77 10.44
C MET A 1 -26.46 0.57 9.60
N SER A 2 -26.21 -0.65 9.12
CA SER A 2 -25.05 -0.98 8.30
C SER A 2 -25.27 -0.47 6.87
N GLU A 3 -24.66 0.65 6.52
CA GLU A 3 -24.56 1.07 5.12
C GLU A 3 -23.80 -0.02 4.35
N GLN A 4 -24.51 -0.78 3.52
CA GLN A 4 -23.88 -1.59 2.50
C GLN A 4 -23.22 -0.63 1.51
N LYS A 5 -21.94 -0.31 1.73
CA LYS A 5 -21.13 0.44 0.76
C LYS A 5 -21.12 -0.35 -0.55
N GLN A 6 -21.84 0.15 -1.54
CA GLN A 6 -21.94 -0.50 -2.84
C GLN A 6 -20.55 -0.50 -3.50
N GLN A 7 -19.99 -1.69 -3.69
CA GLN A 7 -18.72 -1.90 -4.36
C GLN A 7 -18.90 -1.59 -5.85
N LEU A 8 -18.21 -0.56 -6.36
CA LEU A 8 -18.20 -0.24 -7.80
C LEU A 8 -17.50 -1.36 -8.57
N SER A 9 -18.09 -1.77 -9.69
CA SER A 9 -17.45 -2.67 -10.65
C SER A 9 -16.35 -1.94 -11.43
N SER A 10 -15.43 -2.70 -12.04
CA SER A 10 -14.39 -2.12 -12.90
C SER A 10 -14.98 -1.27 -14.03
N GLU A 11 -16.08 -1.71 -14.64
CA GLU A 11 -16.76 -0.96 -15.70
C GLU A 11 -17.34 0.37 -15.20
N GLN A 12 -17.95 0.36 -14.00
CA GLN A 12 -18.46 1.59 -13.37
C GLN A 12 -17.33 2.56 -13.03
N ILE A 13 -16.20 2.05 -12.54
CA ILE A 13 -15.00 2.86 -12.25
C ILE A 13 -14.51 3.55 -13.52
N GLU A 14 -14.31 2.80 -14.61
CA GLU A 14 -13.82 3.38 -15.87
C GLU A 14 -14.83 4.38 -16.46
N SER A 15 -16.14 4.13 -16.33
CA SER A 15 -17.18 5.07 -16.75
C SER A 15 -17.11 6.39 -15.95
N ILE A 16 -16.96 6.32 -14.63
CA ILE A 16 -16.78 7.51 -13.79
C ILE A 16 -15.53 8.28 -14.21
N VAL A 17 -14.42 7.58 -14.48
CA VAL A 17 -13.18 8.22 -14.96
C VAL A 17 -13.41 9.00 -16.26
N GLN A 18 -14.13 8.44 -17.23
CA GLN A 18 -14.47 9.12 -18.49
C GLN A 18 -15.31 10.37 -18.26
N VAL A 19 -16.30 10.30 -17.36
CA VAL A 19 -17.16 11.44 -17.01
C VAL A 19 -16.35 12.56 -16.34
N VAL A 20 -15.42 12.22 -15.44
CA VAL A 20 -14.52 13.20 -14.81
C VAL A 20 -13.59 13.83 -15.86
N GLN A 21 -13.03 13.04 -16.78
CA GLN A 21 -12.20 13.54 -17.88
C GLN A 21 -12.99 14.46 -18.83
N ALA A 22 -14.29 14.25 -19.00
CA ALA A 22 -15.18 15.10 -19.80
C ALA A 22 -15.58 16.42 -19.09
N GLY A 23 -15.17 16.61 -17.83
CA GLY A 23 -15.31 17.87 -17.11
C GLY A 23 -16.27 17.85 -15.92
N ASP A 24 -16.99 16.76 -15.67
CA ASP A 24 -17.81 16.62 -14.47
C ASP A 24 -16.94 16.17 -13.28
N LYS A 25 -16.28 17.17 -12.68
CA LYS A 25 -15.29 17.01 -11.62
C LYS A 25 -15.90 16.42 -10.33
N GLU A 26 -17.19 16.61 -10.09
CA GLU A 26 -17.86 16.16 -8.87
C GLU A 26 -17.92 14.62 -8.78
N GLN A 27 -17.96 13.93 -9.92
CA GLN A 27 -17.97 12.47 -9.96
C GLN A 27 -16.67 11.85 -9.42
N TYR A 28 -15.57 12.61 -9.34
CA TYR A 28 -14.33 12.12 -8.77
C TYR A 28 -14.50 11.68 -7.30
N ARG A 29 -15.42 12.31 -6.56
CA ARG A 29 -15.75 11.94 -5.18
C ARG A 29 -16.15 10.47 -5.05
N LEU A 30 -16.83 9.91 -6.05
CA LEU A 30 -17.23 8.49 -6.05
C LEU A 30 -16.01 7.56 -6.05
N LEU A 31 -14.97 7.91 -6.82
CA LEU A 31 -13.71 7.16 -6.83
C LEU A 31 -12.99 7.27 -5.47
N VAL A 32 -12.96 8.47 -4.88
CA VAL A 32 -12.35 8.67 -3.55
C VAL A 32 -13.05 7.80 -2.50
N ILE A 33 -14.38 7.88 -2.38
CA ILE A 33 -15.15 7.10 -1.39
C ILE A 33 -14.91 5.60 -1.58
N HIS A 34 -14.82 5.15 -2.83
CA HIS A 34 -14.64 3.75 -3.18
C HIS A 34 -13.25 3.22 -2.80
N PHE A 35 -12.20 4.01 -2.99
CA PHE A 35 -10.81 3.56 -2.81
C PHE A 35 -10.14 4.02 -1.51
N GLN A 36 -10.70 5.02 -0.79
CA GLN A 36 -10.02 5.66 0.33
C GLN A 36 -9.56 4.68 1.40
N ARG A 37 -10.39 3.69 1.74
CA ARG A 37 -10.09 2.72 2.79
C ARG A 37 -8.96 1.78 2.36
N GLN A 38 -9.00 1.29 1.13
CA GLN A 38 -8.00 0.39 0.58
C GLN A 38 -6.64 1.10 0.43
N ILE A 39 -6.64 2.35 -0.04
CA ILE A 39 -5.42 3.14 -0.15
C ILE A 39 -4.86 3.50 1.23
N HIS A 40 -5.72 3.81 2.21
CA HIS A 40 -5.31 4.04 3.59
C HIS A 40 -4.62 2.81 4.19
N ILE A 41 -5.28 1.65 4.14
CA ILE A 41 -4.72 0.38 4.63
C ILE A 41 -3.38 0.08 3.95
N TYR A 42 -3.29 0.24 2.63
CA TYR A 42 -2.03 0.07 1.90
C TYR A 42 -0.92 1.01 2.42
N CYS A 43 -1.23 2.30 2.58
CA CYS A 43 -0.25 3.29 3.05
C CYS A 43 0.18 3.01 4.50
N TYR A 44 -0.77 2.67 5.36
CA TYR A 44 -0.52 2.29 6.75
C TYR A 44 0.45 1.12 6.84
N HIS A 45 0.24 0.04 6.10
CA HIS A 45 1.17 -1.10 6.12
C HIS A 45 2.51 -0.80 5.45
N MET A 46 2.54 0.11 4.47
CA MET A 46 3.78 0.53 3.82
C MET A 46 4.65 1.43 4.70
N LEU A 47 4.02 2.37 5.42
CA LEU A 47 4.68 3.45 6.18
C LEU A 47 4.79 3.12 7.68
N GLY A 48 3.83 2.36 8.20
CA GLY A 48 3.72 1.92 9.59
C GLY A 48 3.50 3.03 10.60
N ASP A 49 2.98 4.16 10.15
CA ASP A 49 2.63 5.33 10.95
C ASP A 49 1.29 5.84 10.42
N GLU A 50 0.33 6.07 11.31
CA GLU A 50 -1.03 6.45 10.94
C GLU A 50 -1.07 7.85 10.34
N THR A 51 -0.41 8.83 10.97
CA THR A 51 -0.41 10.22 10.50
C THR A 51 0.17 10.34 9.09
N ASP A 52 1.34 9.74 8.84
CA ASP A 52 1.91 9.74 7.50
C ASP A 52 1.06 8.94 6.49
N ALA A 53 0.28 7.95 6.93
CA ALA A 53 -0.65 7.23 6.06
C ALA A 53 -1.85 8.10 5.66
N GLU A 54 -2.47 8.81 6.61
CA GLU A 54 -3.54 9.78 6.36
C GLU A 54 -3.09 10.89 5.40
N ASP A 55 -1.91 11.47 5.65
CA ASP A 55 -1.31 12.49 4.79
C ASP A 55 -1.00 11.94 3.39
N ALA A 56 -0.47 10.72 3.31
CA ALA A 56 -0.20 10.07 2.03
C ALA A 56 -1.48 9.87 1.22
N VAL A 57 -2.57 9.42 1.85
CA VAL A 57 -3.86 9.19 1.18
C VAL A 57 -4.37 10.46 0.51
N GLN A 58 -4.33 11.58 1.22
CA GLN A 58 -4.75 12.87 0.67
C GLN A 58 -3.93 13.24 -0.58
N GLU A 59 -2.61 13.19 -0.46
CA GLU A 59 -1.70 13.49 -1.57
C GLU A 59 -1.87 12.53 -2.74
N ILE A 60 -2.15 11.25 -2.48
CA ILE A 60 -2.40 10.24 -3.53
C ILE A 60 -3.64 10.60 -4.34
N PHE A 61 -4.75 10.95 -3.70
CA PHE A 61 -5.96 11.35 -4.43
C PHE A 61 -5.80 12.69 -5.14
N ILE A 62 -5.07 13.66 -4.56
CA ILE A 62 -4.74 14.90 -5.25
C ILE A 62 -3.91 14.62 -6.52
N ASN A 63 -2.88 13.78 -6.41
CA ASN A 63 -2.03 13.42 -7.53
C ASN A 63 -2.76 12.56 -8.57
N ALA A 64 -3.64 11.66 -8.13
CA ALA A 64 -4.51 10.89 -9.02
C ALA A 64 -5.49 11.80 -9.75
N TYR A 65 -6.10 12.78 -9.10
CA TYR A 65 -6.97 13.74 -9.77
C TYR A 65 -6.21 14.54 -10.84
N ARG A 66 -5.03 15.08 -10.51
CA ARG A 66 -4.17 15.81 -11.46
C ARG A 66 -3.69 14.94 -12.62
N GLY A 67 -3.40 13.67 -12.35
CA GLY A 67 -2.96 12.71 -13.36
C GLY A 67 -4.10 12.14 -14.21
N LEU A 68 -5.36 12.33 -13.80
CA LEU A 68 -6.51 11.66 -14.40
C LEU A 68 -6.71 12.05 -15.87
N GLU A 69 -6.43 13.28 -16.25
CA GLU A 69 -6.50 13.74 -17.65
C GLU A 69 -5.64 12.89 -18.61
N ASN A 70 -4.49 12.42 -18.10
CA ASN A 70 -3.53 11.62 -18.86
C ASN A 70 -3.71 10.12 -18.66
N TYR A 71 -4.60 9.69 -17.76
CA TYR A 71 -4.91 8.28 -17.57
C TYR A 71 -5.55 7.71 -18.83
N ARG A 72 -5.10 6.51 -19.20
CA ARG A 72 -5.65 5.70 -20.29
C ARG A 72 -5.82 4.28 -19.76
N PRO A 73 -6.90 3.56 -20.12
CA PRO A 73 -7.23 2.24 -19.58
C PRO A 73 -6.36 1.12 -20.20
N THR A 74 -5.04 1.31 -20.21
CA THR A 74 -4.05 0.27 -20.58
C THR A 74 -3.75 -0.67 -19.42
N ILE A 75 -4.01 -0.22 -18.21
CA ILE A 75 -4.09 -0.98 -16.96
C ILE A 75 -5.36 -0.53 -16.24
N SER A 76 -5.88 -1.31 -15.30
CA SER A 76 -7.06 -0.88 -14.55
C SER A 76 -6.80 0.42 -13.77
N PHE A 77 -7.83 1.25 -13.58
CA PHE A 77 -7.71 2.46 -12.76
C PHE A 77 -7.19 2.14 -11.35
N SER A 78 -7.64 1.00 -10.80
CA SER A 78 -7.17 0.53 -9.51
C SER A 78 -5.67 0.24 -9.51
N SER A 79 -5.16 -0.55 -10.48
CA SER A 79 -3.72 -0.80 -10.63
C SER A 79 -2.93 0.50 -10.79
N TRP A 80 -3.45 1.47 -11.55
CA TRP A 80 -2.85 2.78 -11.72
C TRP A 80 -2.78 3.56 -10.40
N LEU A 81 -3.86 3.57 -9.62
CA LEU A 81 -3.92 4.23 -8.32
C LEU A 81 -2.90 3.64 -7.33
N TYR A 82 -2.73 2.31 -7.29
CA TYR A 82 -1.68 1.69 -6.44
C TYR A 82 -0.26 2.03 -6.89
N LYS A 83 -0.02 2.35 -8.17
CA LYS A 83 1.30 2.86 -8.61
C LYS A 83 1.57 4.23 -8.01
N ILE A 84 0.57 5.12 -8.01
CA ILE A 84 0.66 6.44 -7.37
C ILE A 84 0.89 6.27 -5.87
N ALA A 85 0.09 5.42 -5.23
CA ALA A 85 0.21 5.12 -3.80
C ALA A 85 1.60 4.59 -3.43
N HIS A 86 2.13 3.66 -4.23
CA HIS A 86 3.47 3.15 -4.04
C HIS A 86 4.51 4.25 -4.12
N HIS A 87 4.49 5.05 -5.19
CA HIS A 87 5.45 6.16 -5.37
C HIS A 87 5.40 7.16 -4.22
N GLN A 88 4.20 7.52 -3.75
CA GLN A 88 4.04 8.42 -2.60
C GLN A 88 4.65 7.82 -1.34
N CYS A 89 4.36 6.55 -1.03
CA CYS A 89 4.95 5.85 0.10
C CYS A 89 6.49 5.80 0.02
N ILE A 90 7.04 5.56 -1.17
CA ILE A 90 8.50 5.51 -1.37
C ILE A 90 9.13 6.88 -1.14
N ASN A 91 8.47 7.94 -1.61
CA ASN A 91 8.94 9.30 -1.39
C ASN A 91 9.01 9.62 0.11
N ILE A 92 7.95 9.30 0.87
CA ILE A 92 7.92 9.49 2.33
C ILE A 92 9.02 8.67 3.02
N ILE A 93 9.16 7.37 2.69
CA ILE A 93 10.22 6.51 3.25
C ILE A 93 11.61 7.11 3.00
N LYS A 94 11.89 7.59 1.78
CA LYS A 94 13.17 8.22 1.43
C LYS A 94 13.38 9.53 2.19
N GLN A 95 12.34 10.33 2.37
CA GLN A 95 12.40 11.57 3.14
C GLN A 95 12.70 11.31 4.62
N ARG A 96 12.04 10.31 5.24
CA ARG A 96 12.33 9.89 6.62
C ARG A 96 13.78 9.46 6.78
N GLN A 97 14.30 8.62 5.87
CA GLN A 97 15.69 8.17 5.90
C GLN A 97 16.69 9.33 5.80
N ARG A 98 16.41 10.35 4.96
CA ARG A 98 17.24 11.56 4.85
C ARG A 98 17.21 12.39 6.13
N LYS A 99 16.01 12.65 6.68
CA LYS A 99 15.84 13.37 7.96
C LYS A 99 16.60 12.66 9.09
N GLN A 100 16.52 11.33 9.15
CA GLN A 100 17.25 10.53 10.14
C GLN A 100 18.76 10.57 9.96
N GLY A 101 19.25 10.45 8.71
CA GLY A 101 20.69 10.58 8.43
C GLY A 101 21.24 11.93 8.89
N LEU A 102 20.46 13.00 8.68
CA LEU A 102 20.79 14.34 9.17
C LEU A 102 20.77 14.42 10.70
N VAL A 103 19.74 13.87 11.35
CA VAL A 103 19.65 13.86 12.83
C VAL A 103 20.79 13.05 13.45
N ALA A 104 21.09 11.86 12.93
CA ALA A 104 22.19 11.02 13.41
C ALA A 104 23.55 11.71 13.21
N PHE A 105 23.73 12.41 12.09
CA PHE A 105 24.92 13.24 11.84
C PHE A 105 25.05 14.37 12.88
N LEU A 106 23.96 15.09 13.16
CA LEU A 106 23.95 16.19 14.13
C LEU A 106 24.13 15.73 15.58
N LYS A 107 23.66 14.51 15.92
CA LYS A 107 23.74 13.95 17.28
C LYS A 107 25.01 13.15 17.58
N GLN A 108 25.89 12.91 16.59
CA GLN A 108 27.07 12.03 16.74
C GLN A 108 26.75 10.63 17.32
N GLU A 109 25.56 10.10 17.08
CA GLU A 109 25.13 8.79 17.60
C GLU A 109 25.14 7.68 16.54
N SER A 110 25.40 6.45 16.99
CA SER A 110 25.44 5.22 16.17
C SER A 110 24.07 4.83 15.61
N LYS A 111 24.07 4.34 14.37
CA LYS A 111 22.93 3.99 13.51
C LYS A 111 21.96 2.94 14.09
N HIS A 112 21.03 3.36 14.94
CA HIS A 112 19.75 2.64 15.09
C HIS A 112 18.61 3.65 15.10
N ALA A 113 18.06 3.89 13.92
CA ALA A 113 16.81 4.62 13.77
C ALA A 113 15.68 3.75 14.35
N ASN A 114 15.24 4.07 15.57
CA ASN A 114 13.95 3.61 16.07
C ASN A 114 12.88 4.33 15.24
N LEU A 115 12.39 3.66 14.20
CA LEU A 115 11.14 4.04 13.58
C LEU A 115 10.06 3.65 14.59
N ASP A 116 9.38 4.65 15.15
CA ASP A 116 8.23 4.43 16.01
C ASP A 116 7.08 3.94 15.12
N TYR A 117 7.07 2.63 14.89
CA TYR A 117 6.02 1.98 14.12
C TYR A 117 4.80 1.84 15.03
N SER A 118 3.70 2.47 14.65
CA SER A 118 2.41 2.37 15.34
C SER A 118 1.93 0.91 15.52
N SER A 119 2.41 -0.02 14.69
CA SER A 119 2.09 -1.45 14.76
C SER A 119 3.33 -2.33 14.91
N LYS A 120 3.34 -3.16 15.96
CA LYS A 120 4.33 -4.23 16.18
C LYS A 120 4.44 -5.18 15.00
N LEU A 121 3.34 -5.43 14.29
CA LEU A 121 3.36 -6.28 13.11
C LEU A 121 4.17 -5.64 11.98
N VAL A 122 3.95 -4.35 11.73
CA VAL A 122 4.70 -3.61 10.71
C VAL A 122 6.18 -3.62 11.09
N GLU A 123 6.52 -3.35 12.35
CA GLU A 123 7.90 -3.37 12.85
C GLU A 123 8.58 -4.75 12.69
N GLU A 124 7.90 -5.83 13.07
CA GLU A 124 8.55 -7.13 13.16
C GLU A 124 8.59 -7.90 11.84
N VAL A 125 7.56 -7.72 11.00
CA VAL A 125 7.35 -8.48 9.77
C VAL A 125 7.67 -7.65 8.53
N LEU A 126 7.15 -6.42 8.42
CA LEU A 126 7.22 -5.61 7.19
C LEU A 126 8.47 -4.73 7.12
N ALA A 127 8.87 -4.11 8.23
CA ALA A 127 10.04 -3.24 8.32
C ALA A 127 11.33 -3.91 7.81
N PRO A 128 11.60 -5.19 8.12
CA PRO A 128 12.82 -5.87 7.68
C PRO A 128 12.80 -6.37 6.23
N LEU A 129 11.67 -6.27 5.53
CA LEU A 129 11.56 -6.66 4.13
C LEU A 129 12.10 -5.55 3.23
N SER A 130 12.60 -5.95 2.06
CA SER A 130 12.85 -4.99 1.00
C SER A 130 11.54 -4.31 0.61
N ILE A 131 11.59 -3.04 0.21
CA ILE A 131 10.40 -2.29 -0.23
C ILE A 131 9.56 -3.07 -1.25
N PRO A 132 10.15 -3.69 -2.31
CA PRO A 132 9.37 -4.48 -3.27
C PRO A 132 8.76 -5.75 -2.67
N ASP A 133 9.42 -6.39 -1.69
CA ASP A 133 8.85 -7.55 -0.99
C ASP A 133 7.69 -7.13 -0.08
N ARG A 134 7.82 -5.99 0.62
CA ARG A 134 6.77 -5.40 1.44
C ARG A 134 5.53 -5.10 0.60
N GLN A 135 5.71 -4.40 -0.53
CA GLN A 135 4.63 -4.11 -1.47
C GLN A 135 3.94 -5.38 -1.97
N LEU A 136 4.71 -6.38 -2.42
CA LEU A 136 4.16 -7.65 -2.90
C LEU A 136 3.34 -8.35 -1.81
N LEU A 137 3.84 -8.35 -0.57
CA LEU A 137 3.13 -8.94 0.55
C LEU A 137 1.81 -8.21 0.77
N ILE A 138 1.83 -6.89 1.00
CA ILE A 138 0.62 -6.10 1.28
C ILE A 138 -0.42 -6.28 0.18
N LEU A 139 -0.05 -6.08 -1.08
CA LEU A 139 -0.96 -6.21 -2.21
C LEU A 139 -1.60 -7.61 -2.29
N LYS A 140 -0.82 -8.67 -2.04
CA LYS A 140 -1.32 -10.03 -2.20
C LYS A 140 -2.24 -10.48 -1.06
N THR A 141 -2.15 -9.83 0.10
CA THR A 141 -2.56 -10.44 1.36
C THR A 141 -3.50 -9.58 2.18
N VAL A 142 -3.28 -8.28 2.16
CA VAL A 142 -4.16 -7.28 2.76
C VAL A 142 -5.18 -6.85 1.73
N GLU A 143 -4.69 -6.45 0.55
CA GLU A 143 -5.52 -5.98 -0.56
C GLU A 143 -6.06 -7.12 -1.43
N GLU A 144 -5.68 -8.37 -1.12
CA GLU A 144 -6.10 -9.62 -1.78
C GLU A 144 -5.99 -9.63 -3.32
N ARG A 145 -5.09 -8.83 -3.88
CA ARG A 145 -4.96 -8.65 -5.33
C ARG A 145 -4.55 -9.93 -6.05
N SER A 146 -5.02 -10.04 -7.29
CA SER A 146 -4.60 -11.09 -8.21
C SER A 146 -3.13 -10.89 -8.61
N PHE A 147 -2.43 -11.96 -9.01
CA PHE A 147 -1.07 -11.80 -9.55
C PHE A 147 -1.06 -11.01 -10.87
N ALA A 148 -2.18 -10.96 -11.60
CA ALA A 148 -2.31 -10.14 -12.81
C ALA A 148 -2.28 -8.65 -12.46
N ASP A 149 -3.10 -8.21 -11.51
CA ASP A 149 -3.13 -6.82 -11.02
C ASP A 149 -1.77 -6.43 -10.46
N ILE A 150 -1.16 -7.29 -9.63
CA ILE A 150 0.16 -7.02 -9.05
C ILE A 150 1.23 -6.93 -10.13
N SER A 151 1.11 -7.70 -11.22
CA SER A 151 2.01 -7.61 -12.38
C SER A 151 1.91 -6.25 -13.04
N GLU A 152 0.70 -5.71 -13.20
CA GLU A 152 0.49 -4.36 -13.72
C GLU A 152 1.11 -3.31 -12.79
N ILE A 153 0.86 -3.41 -11.48
CA ILE A 153 1.32 -2.45 -10.47
C ILE A 153 2.86 -2.43 -10.38
N MET A 154 3.48 -3.61 -10.25
CA MET A 154 4.92 -3.73 -9.99
C MET A 154 5.77 -3.82 -11.27
N ASN A 155 5.16 -3.95 -12.44
CA ASN A 155 5.83 -4.20 -13.72
C ASN A 155 6.75 -5.45 -13.68
N ILE A 156 6.25 -6.55 -13.12
CA ILE A 156 6.94 -7.84 -12.98
C ILE A 156 6.00 -8.95 -13.44
N SER A 157 6.48 -9.86 -14.28
CA SER A 157 5.64 -10.96 -14.78
C SER A 157 4.98 -11.79 -13.66
N GLN A 158 3.74 -12.23 -13.90
CA GLN A 158 2.97 -13.03 -12.92
C GLN A 158 3.75 -14.28 -12.45
N GLN A 159 4.48 -14.93 -13.36
CA GLN A 159 5.30 -16.10 -13.03
C GLN A 159 6.41 -15.77 -12.03
N ASN A 160 7.07 -14.62 -12.21
CA ASN A 160 8.11 -14.14 -11.30
C ASN A 160 7.51 -13.74 -9.96
N LEU A 161 6.35 -13.07 -9.95
CA LEU A 161 5.65 -12.69 -8.72
C LEU A 161 5.25 -13.92 -7.89
N ARG A 162 4.71 -14.97 -8.50
CA ARG A 162 4.37 -16.23 -7.81
C ARG A 162 5.60 -16.84 -7.14
N LYS A 163 6.70 -17.00 -7.89
CA LYS A 163 7.97 -17.52 -7.35
C LYS A 163 8.51 -16.64 -6.22
N LYS A 164 8.44 -15.32 -6.37
CA LYS A 164 8.89 -14.35 -5.38
C LYS A 164 8.04 -14.42 -4.11
N PHE A 165 6.71 -14.51 -4.24
CA PHE A 165 5.79 -14.63 -3.13
C PHE A 165 6.01 -15.92 -2.33
N GLU A 166 6.21 -17.06 -3.01
CA GLU A 166 6.52 -18.33 -2.33
C GLU A 166 7.83 -18.28 -1.54
N ARG A 167 8.88 -17.65 -2.11
CA ARG A 167 10.15 -17.41 -1.40
C ARG A 167 9.95 -16.49 -0.20
N LEU A 168 9.16 -15.44 -0.37
CA LEU A 168 8.85 -14.47 0.68
C LEU A 168 8.11 -15.14 1.85
N LYS A 169 7.10 -15.97 1.59
CA LYS A 169 6.40 -16.76 2.63
C LYS A 169 7.37 -17.61 3.44
N LYS A 170 8.26 -18.36 2.77
CA LYS A 170 9.27 -19.19 3.45
C LYS A 170 10.22 -18.35 4.32
N LYS A 171 10.65 -17.18 3.83
CA LYS A 171 11.51 -16.24 4.58
C LYS A 171 10.82 -15.74 5.85
N ILE A 172 9.54 -15.34 5.75
CA ILE A 172 8.75 -14.87 6.88
C ILE A 172 8.54 -16.00 7.90
N GLN A 173 8.15 -17.20 7.44
CA GLN A 173 7.97 -18.37 8.31
C GLN A 173 9.25 -18.74 9.08
N ALA A 174 10.41 -18.71 8.41
CA ALA A 174 11.69 -18.98 9.06
C ALA A 174 12.04 -17.93 10.12
N ARG A 175 11.72 -16.64 9.87
CA ARG A 175 11.92 -15.55 10.83
C ARG A 175 10.98 -15.65 12.02
N SER A 176 9.72 -16.02 11.79
CA SER A 176 8.70 -16.22 12.82
C SER A 176 9.12 -17.27 13.85
N LYS A 177 9.56 -18.44 13.38
CA LYS A 177 9.99 -19.56 14.23
C LYS A 177 11.14 -19.16 15.17
N ARG A 178 12.06 -18.32 14.70
CA ARG A 178 13.20 -17.83 15.51
C ARG A 178 12.79 -16.85 16.60
N LYS A 179 11.70 -16.11 16.38
CA LYS A 179 11.19 -15.09 17.33
C LYS A 179 10.07 -15.60 18.23
N GLY A 180 9.67 -16.88 18.13
CA GLY A 180 8.55 -17.43 18.91
C GLY A 180 7.19 -16.88 18.49
N LEU A 181 7.08 -16.24 17.33
CA LEU A 181 5.83 -15.70 16.80
C LEU A 181 4.99 -16.88 16.25
N SER A 182 3.75 -17.00 16.70
CA SER A 182 2.79 -17.99 16.20
C SER A 182 1.90 -17.33 15.14
N TYR A 183 2.22 -17.52 13.85
CA TYR A 183 1.29 -17.22 12.76
C TYR A 183 0.52 -18.49 12.43
N GLU A 184 -0.82 -18.45 12.48
CA GLU A 184 -1.66 -19.60 12.17
C GLU A 184 -1.35 -20.15 10.77
N LYS A 185 -1.12 -21.47 10.71
CA LYS A 185 -0.53 -22.20 9.57
C LYS A 185 -1.28 -22.07 8.23
N GLN A 186 -2.46 -21.44 8.20
CA GLN A 186 -3.23 -21.20 6.97
C GLN A 186 -3.26 -19.72 6.54
N ASN A 187 -3.01 -18.77 7.45
CA ASN A 187 -3.00 -17.34 7.18
C ASN A 187 -1.71 -16.70 7.71
N VAL A 188 -0.70 -16.58 6.84
CA VAL A 188 0.55 -15.85 7.11
C VAL A 188 0.31 -14.33 7.37
N LEU A 189 -0.96 -13.90 7.40
CA LEU A 189 -1.41 -12.59 6.97
C LEU A 189 -2.60 -12.09 7.79
N LEU A 190 -2.56 -12.29 9.11
CA LEU A 190 -3.26 -11.38 10.02
C LEU A 190 -2.52 -10.03 10.04
N ILE A 191 -2.28 -9.49 8.84
CA ILE A 191 -2.01 -8.08 8.68
C ILE A 191 -3.36 -7.42 8.89
N ASP A 192 -3.45 -6.71 10.00
CA ASP A 192 -4.70 -6.23 10.55
C ASP A 192 -5.53 -5.55 9.45
N LYS A 193 -6.63 -6.20 9.09
CA LYS A 193 -7.64 -5.64 8.17
C LYS A 193 -8.54 -4.65 8.89
N ASN A 194 -8.51 -4.70 10.22
CA ASN A 194 -9.26 -3.86 11.12
C ASN A 194 -8.34 -2.76 11.65
N VAL A 195 -7.90 -1.89 10.74
CA VAL A 195 -7.62 -0.51 11.18
C VAL A 195 -9.00 0.09 11.50
N GLU A 196 -9.50 -0.22 12.69
CA GLU A 196 -10.73 0.31 13.27
C GLU A 196 -10.43 1.68 13.87
N SER A 197 -10.14 2.63 12.98
CA SER A 197 -10.26 4.06 13.23
C SER A 197 -10.61 4.69 11.88
N ILE A 198 -11.67 5.50 11.86
CA ILE A 198 -12.34 6.18 10.74
C ILE A 198 -13.63 5.49 10.25
#